data_AF-A0A522AS99-F1
#
_entry.id   AF-A0A522AS99-F1
#
_cell.length_a   1.000
_cell.length_b   1.000
_cell.length_c   1.000
_cell.angle_alpha   90.00
_cell.angle_beta   90.00
_cell.angle_gamma   90.00
#
_symmetry.space_group_name_H-M   'P 1'
#
loop_
_entity.id
_entity.type
_entity.pdbx_description
1 polymer ?
#
loop_
_entity_poly.entity_id
_entity_poly.type
_entity_poly.pdbx_seq_one_letter_code
_entity_poly.pdbx_strand_id
1 'polypeptide(L)'
;MALTIRKKVTLEFLGDEYKDAYLTFRAIPVSELETLLAKLPKEDAAQEEKTKSIGIMLDVLKEYFLDGKFPNKEGMIEDVTKEDMDNIDADTAIHCFQGLSGVSSNLEQESRTSSTPLTQTASPEANHQSSI
;
A
#
# COMPACT_ATOMS: atom_id res chain seq x y z
N MET A 1 16.96 -1.80 19.44
CA MET A 1 16.78 -1.85 17.98
C MET A 1 15.36 -1.49 17.66
N ALA A 2 15.11 -0.47 16.85
CA ALA A 2 13.76 -0.13 16.41
C ALA A 2 13.43 -0.95 15.16
N LEU A 3 12.35 -1.74 15.20
CA LEU A 3 11.80 -2.39 14.02
C LEU A 3 11.30 -1.30 13.06
N THR A 4 11.85 -1.29 11.84
CA THR A 4 11.39 -0.41 10.76
C THR A 4 10.75 -1.27 9.69
N ILE A 5 9.42 -1.40 9.77
CA ILE A 5 8.65 -2.11 8.75
C ILE A 5 8.49 -1.17 7.55
N ARG A 6 8.74 -1.68 6.34
CA ARG A 6 8.53 -0.95 5.09
C ARG A 6 7.24 -1.45 4.43
N LYS A 7 6.41 -0.53 3.95
CA LYS A 7 5.21 -0.82 3.17
C LYS A 7 5.38 -0.27 1.77
N LYS A 8 5.15 -1.12 0.78
CA LYS A 8 5.11 -0.76 -0.64
C LYS A 8 3.66 -0.66 -1.08
N VAL A 9 3.28 0.48 -1.67
CA VAL A 9 1.98 0.71 -2.30
C VAL A 9 2.21 0.77 -3.80
N THR A 10 1.56 -0.11 -4.57
CA THR A 10 1.60 -0.09 -6.03
C THR A 10 0.58 0.93 -6.55
N LEU A 11 0.93 1.59 -7.65
CA LEU A 11 0.09 2.62 -8.26
C LEU A 11 -0.68 2.13 -9.49
N GLU A 12 -0.79 0.82 -9.65
CA GLU A 12 -1.50 0.16 -10.76
C GLU A 12 -2.97 0.59 -10.90
N PHE A 13 -3.59 1.09 -9.82
CA PHE A 13 -4.96 1.61 -9.82
C PHE A 13 -5.13 2.87 -10.67
N LEU A 14 -4.04 3.59 -10.97
CA LEU A 14 -4.04 4.77 -11.84
C LEU A 14 -4.06 4.42 -13.33
N GLY A 15 -3.74 3.18 -13.69
CA GLY A 15 -3.76 2.69 -15.07
C GLY A 15 -2.53 1.86 -15.45
N ASP A 16 -2.54 1.31 -16.67
CA ASP A 16 -1.48 0.42 -17.18
C ASP A 16 -0.08 1.06 -17.18
N GLU A 17 0.03 2.37 -17.40
CA GLU A 17 1.29 3.11 -17.38
C GLU A 17 1.95 3.16 -15.99
N TYR A 18 1.19 2.87 -14.93
CA TYR A 18 1.64 2.88 -13.53
C TYR A 18 1.91 1.46 -12.97
N LYS A 19 1.87 0.41 -13.80
CA LYS A 19 2.11 -0.98 -13.36
C LYS A 19 3.46 -1.21 -12.69
N ASP A 20 4.48 -0.49 -13.15
CA ASP A 20 5.83 -0.55 -12.57
C ASP A 20 6.07 0.56 -11.52
N ALA A 21 5.07 1.40 -11.27
CA ALA A 21 5.14 2.52 -10.34
C ALA A 21 4.74 2.11 -8.93
N TYR A 22 5.45 2.65 -7.94
CA TYR A 22 5.21 2.36 -6.54
C TYR A 22 5.69 3.47 -5.63
N LEU A 23 5.14 3.51 -4.42
CA LEU A 23 5.64 4.34 -3.34
C LEU A 23 5.93 3.46 -2.12
N THR A 24 7.09 3.65 -1.52
CA THR A 24 7.55 2.93 -0.34
C THR A 24 7.56 3.86 0.86
N PHE A 25 6.84 3.45 1.88
CA PHE A 25 6.69 4.18 3.13
C PHE A 25 7.20 3.34 4.29
N ARG A 26 7.62 4.02 5.36
CA ARG A 26 7.81 3.42 6.66
C ARG A 26 6.44 3.16 7.28
N ALA A 27 6.23 1.99 7.89
CA ALA A 27 4.99 1.70 8.58
C ALA A 27 4.81 2.63 9.79
N ILE A 28 3.59 3.12 9.95
CA ILE A 28 3.17 3.90 11.11
C ILE A 28 3.05 2.95 12.31
N PRO A 29 3.73 3.21 13.43
CA PRO A 29 3.53 2.42 14.64
C PRO A 29 2.11 2.63 15.18
N VAL A 30 1.52 1.60 15.77
CA VAL A 30 0.13 1.63 16.27
C VAL A 30 -0.10 2.80 17.24
N SER A 31 0.89 3.12 18.07
CA SER A 31 0.84 4.26 19.00
C SER A 31 0.66 5.63 18.32
N GLU A 32 1.19 5.80 17.11
CA GLU A 32 1.04 7.04 16.34
C GLU A 32 -0.23 7.01 15.47
N LEU A 33 -0.63 5.82 15.01
CA LEU A 33 -1.81 5.64 14.17
C LEU A 33 -3.09 6.18 14.84
N GLU A 34 -3.33 5.89 16.12
CA GLU A 34 -4.49 6.40 16.85
C GLU A 34 -4.52 7.94 16.89
N THR A 35 -3.34 8.56 17.05
CA THR A 35 -3.20 10.02 17.06
C THR A 35 -3.46 10.62 15.68
N LEU A 36 -3.01 9.96 14.62
CA LEU A 36 -3.23 10.40 13.25
C LEU A 36 -4.71 10.28 12.84
N LEU A 37 -5.36 9.16 13.18
CA LEU A 37 -6.79 8.98 12.92
C LEU A 37 -7.65 9.98 13.69
N ALA A 38 -7.26 10.36 14.90
CA ALA A 38 -7.96 11.40 15.67
C ALA A 38 -7.84 12.80 15.05
N LYS A 39 -6.79 13.06 14.26
CA LYS A 39 -6.60 14.32 13.52
C LYS A 39 -7.34 14.35 12.19
N LEU A 40 -7.70 13.19 11.64
CA LEU A 40 -8.49 13.12 10.43
C LEU A 40 -9.98 13.32 10.77
N PRO A 41 -10.68 14.21 10.06
CA PRO A 41 -12.10 14.39 10.27
C PRO A 41 -12.87 13.16 9.76
N LYS A 42 -14.06 12.95 10.32
CA LYS A 42 -14.90 11.79 10.04
C LYS A 42 -15.46 11.85 8.62
N GLU A 43 -15.90 10.71 8.09
CA GLU A 43 -16.41 10.58 6.71
C GLU A 43 -17.59 11.53 6.39
N ASP A 44 -18.37 11.88 7.41
CA ASP A 44 -19.48 12.87 7.40
C ASP A 44 -19.06 14.34 7.46
N ALA A 45 -17.75 14.65 7.47
CA ALA A 45 -17.27 16.02 7.61
C ALA A 45 -17.58 16.89 6.38
N ALA A 46 -17.70 18.20 6.60
CA ALA A 46 -17.99 19.16 5.53
C ALA A 46 -16.89 19.16 4.46
N GLN A 47 -17.24 19.57 3.23
CA GLN A 47 -16.29 19.63 2.10
C GLN A 47 -14.98 20.38 2.45
N GLU A 48 -15.07 21.43 3.25
CA GLU A 48 -13.93 22.23 3.70
C GLU A 48 -12.98 21.46 4.65
N GLU A 49 -13.54 20.55 5.46
CA GLU A 49 -12.76 19.66 6.34
C GLU A 49 -12.11 18.52 5.55
N LYS A 50 -12.80 18.02 4.50
CA LYS A 50 -12.20 17.03 3.57
C LYS A 50 -10.95 17.57 2.90
N THR A 51 -10.94 18.83 2.47
CA THR A 51 -9.75 19.47 1.89
C THR A 51 -8.60 19.61 2.90
N LYS A 52 -8.90 19.92 4.16
CA LYS A 52 -7.89 19.94 5.24
C LYS A 52 -7.33 18.55 5.54
N SER A 53 -8.17 17.52 5.41
CA SER A 53 -7.77 16.12 5.60
C SER A 53 -6.68 15.70 4.63
N ILE A 54 -6.84 16.07 3.36
CA ILE A 54 -5.88 15.73 2.30
C ILE A 54 -4.51 16.33 2.60
N GLY A 55 -4.47 17.58 3.09
CA GLY A 55 -3.23 18.20 3.54
C GLY A 55 -2.55 17.45 4.69
N ILE A 56 -3.32 16.99 5.67
CA ILE A 56 -2.80 16.18 6.79
C ILE A 56 -2.31 14.81 6.30
N MET A 57 -3.06 14.14 5.41
CA MET A 57 -2.66 12.87 4.81
C MET A 57 -1.35 13.00 4.04
N LEU A 58 -1.20 14.07 3.24
CA LEU A 58 0.02 14.39 2.51
C LEU A 58 1.22 14.60 3.45
N ASP A 59 1.04 15.32 4.55
CA ASP A 59 2.08 15.55 5.54
C ASP A 59 2.58 14.22 6.14
N VAL A 60 1.64 13.33 6.49
CA VAL A 60 1.96 11.97 6.96
C VAL A 60 2.67 11.17 5.87
N LEU A 61 2.18 11.19 4.63
CA LEU A 61 2.82 10.46 3.54
C LEU A 61 4.27 10.90 3.36
N LYS A 62 4.55 12.21 3.39
CA LYS A 62 5.92 12.76 3.27
C LYS A 62 6.81 12.42 4.46
N GLU A 63 6.26 12.48 5.67
CA GLU A 63 7.00 12.14 6.89
C GLU A 63 7.49 10.69 6.83
N TYR A 64 6.61 9.79 6.40
CA TYR A 64 6.88 8.35 6.33
C TYR A 64 7.45 7.90 4.99
N PHE A 65 7.52 8.75 3.97
CA PHE A 65 8.08 8.43 2.66
C PHE A 65 9.56 8.03 2.75
N LEU A 66 9.89 6.91 2.13
CA LEU A 66 11.26 6.39 2.04
C LEU A 66 11.81 6.49 0.62
N ASP A 67 11.05 6.02 -0.36
CA ASP A 67 11.47 5.89 -1.76
C ASP A 67 10.25 5.66 -2.66
N GLY A 68 10.35 5.95 -3.95
CA GLY A 68 9.26 5.69 -4.89
C GLY A 68 9.70 5.74 -6.33
N LYS A 69 8.89 5.19 -7.21
CA LYS A 69 9.05 5.22 -8.66
C LYS A 69 7.76 5.62 -9.32
N PHE A 70 7.81 6.58 -10.24
CA PHE A 70 6.65 7.14 -10.90
C PHE A 70 6.96 7.43 -12.38
N PRO A 71 6.03 7.17 -13.31
CA PRO A 71 6.24 7.50 -14.72
C PRO A 71 6.17 9.01 -14.91
N ASN A 72 7.17 9.57 -15.57
CA ASN A 72 7.13 10.96 -16.00
C ASN A 72 6.20 11.14 -17.21
N LYS A 73 6.06 12.38 -17.71
CA LYS A 73 5.21 12.70 -18.87
C LYS A 73 5.63 11.99 -20.17
N GLU A 74 6.84 11.46 -20.23
CA GLU A 74 7.38 10.70 -21.36
C GLU A 74 7.20 9.18 -21.17
N GLY A 75 6.56 8.75 -20.06
CA GLY A 75 6.34 7.35 -19.71
C GLY A 75 7.57 6.64 -19.14
N MET A 76 8.63 7.38 -18.80
CA MET A 76 9.84 6.82 -18.20
C MET A 76 9.70 6.79 -16.68
N ILE A 77 10.04 5.66 -16.07
CA ILE A 77 10.02 5.51 -14.61
C ILE A 77 11.18 6.28 -13.99
N GLU A 78 10.86 7.30 -13.19
CA GLU A 78 11.83 8.10 -12.43
C GLU A 78 11.64 7.91 -10.93
N ASP A 79 12.71 8.15 -10.17
CA ASP A 79 12.67 8.09 -8.72
C ASP A 79 11.93 9.31 -8.15
N VAL A 80 11.03 9.05 -7.21
CA VAL A 80 10.18 10.06 -6.58
C VAL A 80 10.90 10.63 -5.37
N THR A 81 10.92 11.95 -5.26
CA THR A 81 11.43 12.65 -4.08
C THR A 81 10.29 13.08 -3.16
N LYS A 82 10.63 13.51 -1.94
CA LYS A 82 9.64 14.06 -1.01
C LYS A 82 8.94 15.32 -1.53
N GLU A 83 9.59 16.05 -2.43
CA GLU A 83 9.04 17.27 -3.04
C GLU A 83 7.98 16.93 -4.10
N ASP A 84 8.15 15.81 -4.80
CA ASP A 84 7.16 15.33 -5.78
C ASP A 84 5.85 14.91 -5.13
N MET A 85 5.87 14.53 -3.84
CA MET A 85 4.67 14.21 -3.09
C MET A 85 3.68 15.38 -3.02
N ASP A 86 4.11 16.64 -3.10
CA ASP A 86 3.20 17.80 -3.16
C ASP A 86 2.33 17.84 -4.42
N ASN A 87 2.76 17.14 -5.48
CA ASN A 87 2.12 17.18 -6.80
C ASN A 87 1.18 16.00 -7.04
N ILE A 88 1.04 15.07 -6.10
CA ILE A 88 0.09 13.97 -6.24
C ILE A 88 -1.34 14.49 -6.10
N ASP A 89 -2.26 13.90 -6.87
CA ASP A 89 -3.67 14.21 -6.75
C ASP A 89 -4.26 13.66 -5.44
N ALA A 90 -5.40 14.21 -5.04
CA ALA A 90 -6.06 13.87 -3.79
C ALA A 90 -6.46 12.38 -3.71
N ASP A 91 -6.82 11.75 -4.83
CA ASP A 91 -7.25 10.37 -4.87
C ASP A 91 -6.07 9.42 -4.62
N THR A 92 -4.96 9.66 -5.30
CA THR A 92 -3.68 8.97 -5.06
C THR A 92 -3.22 9.13 -3.62
N ALA A 93 -3.30 10.35 -3.05
CA ALA A 93 -2.95 10.59 -1.65
C ALA A 93 -3.80 9.76 -0.69
N ILE A 94 -5.12 9.72 -0.91
CA ILE A 94 -6.06 8.94 -0.11
C ILE A 94 -5.74 7.44 -0.22
N HIS A 95 -5.54 6.91 -1.43
CA HIS A 95 -5.20 5.50 -1.66
C HIS A 95 -3.90 5.11 -0.97
N CYS A 96 -2.85 5.93 -1.09
CA CYS A 96 -1.57 5.68 -0.42
C CYS A 96 -1.71 5.72 1.09
N PHE A 97 -2.47 6.68 1.62
CA PHE A 97 -2.70 6.81 3.05
C PHE A 97 -3.49 5.61 3.61
N GLN A 98 -4.52 5.14 2.90
CA GLN A 98 -5.27 3.94 3.28
C GLN A 98 -4.37 2.69 3.27
N GLY A 99 -3.55 2.51 2.22
CA GLY A 99 -2.59 1.41 2.14
C GLY A 99 -1.54 1.45 3.26
N LEU A 100 -1.10 2.64 3.64
CA LEU A 100 -0.15 2.87 4.73
C LEU A 100 -0.77 2.57 6.10
N SER A 101 -1.85 3.28 6.43
CA SER A 101 -2.55 3.19 7.73
C SER A 101 -3.21 1.83 7.96
N GLY A 102 -3.54 1.09 6.89
CA GLY A 102 -4.33 -0.14 6.97
C GLY A 102 -5.80 0.12 7.32
N VAL A 103 -6.21 1.39 7.40
CA VAL A 103 -7.60 1.80 7.56
C VAL A 103 -8.16 1.98 6.15
N SER A 104 -8.67 0.90 5.60
CA SER A 104 -9.52 0.97 4.41
C SER A 104 -10.87 1.52 4.86
N SER A 105 -11.35 2.62 4.26
CA SER A 105 -12.80 2.78 4.13
C SER A 105 -13.27 1.51 3.42
N ASN A 106 -14.34 0.88 3.89
CA ASN A 106 -14.78 -0.45 3.45
C ASN A 106 -15.16 -0.47 1.96
N LEU A 107 -14.16 -0.48 1.07
CA LEU A 107 -14.27 -0.66 -0.37
C LEU A 107 -13.34 -1.81 -0.74
N GLU A 108 -13.97 -2.98 -0.81
CA GLU A 108 -13.48 -4.24 -1.37
C GLU A 108 -12.22 -4.86 -0.76
N GLN A 109 -12.49 -5.70 0.25
CA GLN A 109 -11.74 -6.94 0.46
C GLN A 109 -11.81 -7.81 -0.81
N GLU A 110 -10.76 -7.89 -1.62
CA GLU A 110 -10.36 -9.12 -2.34
C GLU A 110 -8.88 -9.06 -2.70
N SER A 111 -8.00 -9.41 -1.75
CA SER A 111 -6.66 -9.98 -2.03
C SER A 111 -6.05 -10.54 -0.73
N ARG A 112 -6.84 -11.34 0.00
CA ARG A 112 -6.29 -12.26 1.00
C ARG A 112 -6.07 -13.61 0.34
N THR A 113 -4.80 -13.90 0.08
CA THR A 113 -4.15 -15.15 0.51
C THR A 113 -5.01 -16.41 0.56
N SER A 114 -4.81 -17.32 -0.40
CA SER A 114 -4.97 -18.78 -0.24
C SER A 114 -4.37 -19.45 -1.47
N SER A 115 -3.50 -20.45 -1.46
CA SER A 115 -2.78 -21.19 -0.43
C SER A 115 -1.72 -21.98 -1.19
N THR A 116 -0.44 -21.85 -0.85
CA THR A 116 0.56 -22.86 -1.24
C THR A 116 0.65 -23.88 -0.11
N PRO A 117 0.17 -25.12 -0.26
CA PRO A 117 0.58 -26.18 0.64
C PRO A 117 1.97 -26.67 0.22
N LEU A 118 2.99 -26.28 0.99
CA LEU A 118 4.23 -27.02 1.13
C LEU A 118 3.92 -28.31 1.90
N THR A 119 4.03 -29.49 1.28
CA THR A 119 4.24 -30.75 2.02
C THR A 119 5.21 -31.66 1.28
N GLN A 120 6.39 -31.68 1.87
CA GLN A 120 7.49 -32.64 1.97
C GLN A 120 7.43 -33.99 1.23
N THR A 121 8.60 -34.26 0.64
CA THR A 121 9.20 -35.51 0.18
C THR A 121 9.13 -36.67 1.20
N ALA A 122 8.72 -37.86 0.76
CA ALA A 122 9.26 -39.15 1.20
C ALA A 122 8.99 -40.22 0.12
N SER A 123 10.02 -40.98 -0.24
CA SER A 123 10.08 -41.98 -1.32
C SER A 123 9.57 -43.37 -0.86
N PRO A 124 9.93 -44.49 -1.53
CA PRO A 124 9.07 -45.27 -2.42
C PRO A 124 8.70 -46.66 -1.85
N GLU A 125 7.59 -47.27 -2.27
CA GLU A 125 7.43 -48.73 -2.08
C GLU A 125 6.62 -49.38 -3.19
N ALA A 126 7.21 -50.43 -3.75
CA ALA A 126 6.69 -51.27 -4.82
C ALA A 126 5.65 -52.27 -4.27
N ASN A 127 4.62 -52.61 -5.06
CA ASN A 127 4.32 -54.03 -5.27
C ASN A 127 3.41 -54.29 -6.48
N HIS A 128 3.62 -55.48 -7.03
CA HIS A 128 3.03 -56.14 -8.19
C HIS A 128 1.53 -56.50 -8.07
N GLN A 129 1.04 -57.01 -9.23
CA GLN A 129 -0.08 -57.94 -9.50
C GLN A 129 -1.31 -57.23 -10.09
N SER A 130 -1.51 -57.24 -11.41
CA SER A 130 -1.87 -58.35 -12.32
C SER A 130 -3.16 -59.08 -11.95
N SER A 131 -4.01 -59.20 -12.97
CA SER A 131 -5.17 -60.10 -13.13
C SER A 131 -6.48 -59.57 -12.51
N ILE A 132 -7.64 -59.63 -13.16
CA ILE A 132 -8.12 -60.50 -14.25
C ILE A 132 -9.11 -59.69 -15.11
#